data_AF-A0A428MT63-F1
#
_entry.id   AF-A0A428MT63-F1
#
_cell.length_a   1.000
_cell.length_b   1.000
_cell.length_c   1.000
_cell.angle_alpha   90.00
_cell.angle_beta   90.00
_cell.angle_gamma   90.00
#
_symmetry.space_group_name_H-M   'P 1'
#
loop_
_entity.id
_entity.type
_entity.pdbx_description
1 polymer ?
#
loop_
_entity_poly.entity_id
_entity_poly.type
_entity_poly.pdbx_seq_one_letter_code
_entity_poly.pdbx_strand_id
1 'polypeptide(L)' 'MIGIMQWVALYFMPFLCVAFVVSSVNLAKKIKNGEEDTGGNTAWVAVTFTLIMYSLVCVMV' A
#
# COMPACT_ATOMS: atom_id res chain seq x y z
N MET A 1 -26.30 0.28 5.98
CA MET A 1 -26.02 1.73 5.84
C MET A 1 -24.51 1.87 5.80
N ILE A 2 -23.94 2.29 4.67
CA ILE A 2 -22.48 2.40 4.53
C ILE A 2 -22.01 3.56 5.42
N GLY A 3 -21.16 3.26 6.41
CA GLY A 3 -20.66 4.26 7.35
C GLY A 3 -19.67 5.23 6.69
N ILE A 4 -19.47 6.42 7.26
CA ILE A 4 -18.50 7.43 6.78
C ILE A 4 -17.09 6.81 6.59
N MET A 5 -16.70 5.88 7.48
CA MET A 5 -15.42 5.17 7.40
C MET A 5 -15.29 4.29 6.15
N GLN A 6 -16.37 3.66 5.72
CA GLN A 6 -16.37 2.83 4.50
C GLN A 6 -16.28 3.70 3.24
N TRP A 7 -16.93 4.88 3.22
CA TRP A 7 -16.77 5.83 2.11
C TRP A 7 -15.34 6.34 1.98
N VAL A 8 -14.70 6.69 3.11
CA VAL A 8 -13.30 7.09 3.13
C VAL A 8 -12.42 5.94 2.60
N ALA A 9 -12.62 4.72 3.08
CA ALA A 9 -11.87 3.56 2.59
C ALA A 9 -12.05 3.35 1.08
N LEU A 10 -13.27 3.46 0.55
CA LEU A 10 -13.58 3.24 -0.86
C LEU A 10 -12.89 4.25 -1.78
N TYR A 11 -12.87 5.52 -1.39
CA TYR A 11 -12.19 6.57 -2.16
C TYR A 11 -10.68 6.61 -1.94
N PHE A 12 -10.18 6.19 -0.78
CA PHE A 12 -8.75 6.24 -0.46
C PHE A 12 -7.98 4.99 -0.92
N MET A 13 -8.65 3.84 -1.00
CA MET A 13 -8.10 2.57 -1.47
C MET A 13 -7.46 2.62 -2.87
N PRO A 14 -8.05 3.25 -3.91
CA PRO A 14 -7.39 3.34 -5.21
C PRO A 14 -6.05 4.10 -5.14
N PHE A 15 -5.96 5.15 -4.32
CA PHE A 15 -4.70 5.87 -4.12
C PHE A 15 -3.65 5.02 -3.40
N LEU A 16 -4.05 4.28 -2.36
CA LEU A 16 -3.16 3.34 -1.68
C LEU A 16 -2.66 2.23 -2.61
N CYS A 17 -3.52 1.69 -3.48
CA CYS A 17 -3.14 0.69 -4.48
C CYS A 17 -2.10 1.24 -5.47
N VAL A 18 -2.31 2.45 -5.98
CA VAL A 18 -1.33 3.10 -6.87
C VAL A 18 0.01 3.31 -6.14
N ALA A 19 -0.03 3.81 -4.90
CA ALA A 19 1.17 4.00 -4.09
C ALA A 19 1.91 2.68 -3.82
N PHE A 20 1.18 1.60 -3.52
CA PHE A 20 1.74 0.26 -3.33
C PHE A 20 2.41 -0.27 -4.59
N VAL A 21 1.77 -0.16 -5.76
CA VAL A 21 2.33 -0.62 -7.04
C VAL A 21 3.58 0.17 -7.40
N VAL A 22 3.53 1.51 -7.32
CA VAL A 22 4.69 2.37 -7.62
C VAL A 22 5.86 2.04 -6.69
N SER A 23 5.59 1.85 -5.40
CA SER A 23 6.62 1.53 -4.41
C SER A 23 7.23 0.14 -4.62
N SER A 24 6.41 -0.84 -5.01
CA SER A 24 6.85 -2.20 -5.34
C SER A 24 7.68 -2.24 -6.61
N VAL A 25 7.28 -1.50 -7.66
CA VAL A 25 8.07 -1.36 -8.89
C VAL A 25 9.39 -0.64 -8.61
N ASN A 26 9.38 0.39 -7.77
CA ASN A 26 10.59 1.11 -7.40
C ASN A 26 11.54 0.18 -6.61
N LEU A 27 11.02 -0.55 -5.62
CA LEU A 27 11.79 -1.54 -4.87
C LEU A 27 12.37 -2.62 -5.79
N ALA A 28 11.58 -3.16 -6.73
CA ALA A 28 12.05 -4.14 -7.70
C ALA A 28 13.17 -3.58 -8.61
N LYS A 29 13.07 -2.30 -9.03
CA LYS A 29 14.14 -1.62 -9.77
C LYS A 29 15.41 -1.45 -8.93
N LYS A 30 15.27 -1.07 -7.66
CA LYS A 30 16.39 -0.93 -6.72
C LYS A 30 17.15 -2.25 -6.54
N ILE A 31 16.41 -3.33 -6.28
CA ILE A 31 16.96 -4.69 -6.15
C ILE A 31 17.66 -5.10 -7.45
N LYS A 32 17.04 -4.87 -8.61
CA LYS A 32 17.63 -5.19 -9.91
C LYS A 32 18.93 -4.42 -10.18
N ASN A 33 19.01 -3.16 -9.76
CA ASN A 33 20.19 -2.32 -9.95
C ASN A 33 21.28 -2.54 -8.89
N GLY A 34 21.07 -3.44 -7.92
CA GLY A 34 22.04 -3.73 -6.86
C GLY A 34 22.16 -2.62 -5.82
N GLU A 35 21.12 -1.79 -5.63
CA GLU A 35 21.13 -0.78 -4.58
C GLU A 35 20.97 -1.45 -3.20
N GLU A 36 21.96 -1.25 -2.32
CA GLU A 36 21.99 -1.88 -0.98
C GLU A 36 20.98 -1.25 -0.01
N ASP A 37 20.59 0.02 -0.24
CA ASP A 37 19.62 0.75 0.58
C ASP A 37 18.17 0.55 0.09
N THR A 38 17.71 -0.69 0.27
CA THR A 38 16.32 -1.10 -0.02
C THR A 38 15.42 -1.11 1.21
N GLY A 39 15.98 -0.93 2.41
CA GLY A 39 15.25 -1.00 3.69
C GLY A 39 14.08 -0.01 3.77
N GLY A 40 14.30 1.25 3.40
CA GLY A 40 13.26 2.28 3.41
C GLY A 40 12.11 1.98 2.44
N ASN A 41 12.42 1.52 1.22
CA ASN A 41 11.40 1.14 0.24
C ASN A 41 10.62 -0.10 0.69
N THR A 42 11.28 -1.10 1.27
CA THR A 42 10.65 -2.32 1.79
C THR A 42 9.71 -2.02 2.96
N ALA A 43 10.14 -1.18 3.90
CA ALA A 43 9.29 -0.73 5.00
C ALA A 43 8.05 0.00 4.48
N TRP A 44 8.21 0.86 3.46
CA TRP A 44 7.09 1.58 2.85
C TRP A 44 6.10 0.66 2.14
N VAL A 45 6.59 -0.35 1.41
CA VAL A 45 5.76 -1.39 0.78
C VAL A 45 4.99 -2.19 1.84
N ALA A 46 5.63 -2.57 2.94
CA ALA A 46 4.99 -3.31 4.03
C ALA A 46 3.89 -2.48 4.74
N VAL A 47 4.15 -1.20 4.99
CA VAL A 47 3.18 -0.28 5.60
C VAL A 47 1.98 -0.07 4.68
N THR A 48 2.20 0.21 3.39
CA THR A 48 1.11 0.40 2.42
C THR A 48 0.30 -0.86 2.21
N PHE A 49 0.94 -2.04 2.15
CA PHE A 49 0.23 -3.32 2.09
C PHE A 49 -0.64 -3.58 3.32
N THR A 50 -0.10 -3.34 4.52
CA THR A 50 -0.83 -3.51 5.78
C THR A 50 -2.04 -2.59 5.85
N LEU A 51 -1.90 -1.32 5.42
CA LEU A 51 -3.01 -0.37 5.34
C LEU A 51 -4.11 -0.82 4.37
N ILE A 52 -3.75 -1.39 3.21
CA ILE A 52 -4.71 -1.94 2.25
C ILE A 52 -5.45 -3.13 2.87
N MET A 53 -4.73 -4.08 3.48
CA MET A 53 -5.33 -5.25 4.12
C MET A 53 -6.26 -4.87 5.27
N TYR A 54 -5.85 -3.93 6.13
CA TYR A 54 -6.68 -3.43 7.21
C TYR A 54 -7.95 -2.74 6.68
N SER A 55 -7.82 -1.96 5.60
CA SER A 55 -8.97 -1.32 4.94
C SER A 55 -9.96 -2.35 4.38
N LEU A 56 -9.48 -3.45 3.79
CA LEU A 56 -10.33 -4.54 3.33
C LEU A 56 -11.07 -5.22 4.48
N VAL A 57 -10.37 -5.53 5.56
CA VAL A 57 -10.96 -6.14 6.76
C VAL A 57 -12.05 -5.24 7.34
N CYS A 58 -11.80 -3.94 7.49
CA CYS A 58 -12.81 -2.99 8.01
C CYS A 58 -14.02 -2.76 7.09
N VAL A 59 -13.91 -3.04 5.79
CA VAL A 59 -15.04 -2.93 4.86
C VAL A 59 -15.84 -4.23 4.80
N MET A 60 -15.18 -5.39 4.97
CA MET A 60 -15.80 -6.71 4.88
C MET A 60 -16.34 -7.26 6.21
N VAL A 61 -15.86 -6.78 7.35
CA VAL A 61 -16.36 -7.07 8.72
C VAL A 61 -17.36 -6.01 9.14
#